data_AF-D8G7T8-F1
#
_entry.id   AF-D8G7T8-F1
#
_cell.length_a   1.000
_cell.length_b   1.000
_cell.length_c   1.000
_cell.angle_alpha   90.00
_cell.angle_beta   90.00
_cell.angle_gamma   90.00
#
_symmetry.space_group_name_H-M   'P 1'
#
loop_
_entity.id
_entity.type
_entity.pdbx_description
1 polymer ?
#
loop_
_entity_poly.entity_id
_entity_poly.type
_entity_poly.pdbx_seq_one_letter_code
_entity_poly.pdbx_strand_id
1 'polypeptide(L)'
;MIPKIKLMPDYYCYPLWGLDPDNIGDIDPETLPLLPDTIHRLKVYSEAYQAGLNWDYPPDSPELTKEEIESYERDGISLWLQLQEELAADYEVHYFSQKLRKVIGHPSELMATV
;
A
#
# COMPACT_ATOMS: atom_id res chain seq x y z
N MET A 1 -9.66 -20.37 5.37
CA MET A 1 -9.96 -19.02 4.84
C MET A 1 -8.66 -18.50 4.26
N ILE A 2 -8.67 -17.80 3.13
CA ILE A 2 -7.47 -17.15 2.61
C ILE A 2 -7.28 -15.86 3.42
N PRO A 3 -6.13 -15.63 4.07
CA PRO A 3 -5.86 -14.40 4.81
C PRO A 3 -5.90 -13.16 3.93
N LYS A 4 -6.39 -12.07 4.51
CA LYS A 4 -6.48 -10.75 3.89
C LYS A 4 -5.35 -9.87 4.35
N ILE A 5 -4.73 -9.20 3.39
CA ILE A 5 -3.76 -8.14 3.64
C ILE A 5 -4.12 -6.91 2.81
N LYS A 6 -3.68 -5.73 3.24
CA LYS A 6 -3.76 -4.50 2.43
C LYS A 6 -2.38 -3.87 2.23
N LEU A 7 -2.18 -3.30 1.05
CA LEU A 7 -1.14 -2.32 0.78
C LEU A 7 -1.62 -0.95 1.28
N MET A 8 -0.95 -0.43 2.31
CA MET A 8 -1.22 0.88 2.90
C MET A 8 0.05 1.40 3.59
N PRO A 9 0.64 2.51 3.13
CA PRO A 9 1.75 3.13 3.84
C PRO A 9 1.24 3.78 5.13
N ASP A 10 2.04 3.72 6.20
CA ASP A 10 1.77 4.39 7.47
C ASP A 10 3.09 4.81 8.15
N TYR A 11 3.00 5.62 9.20
CA TYR A 11 4.16 6.17 9.91
C TYR A 11 5.03 5.07 10.53
N TYR A 12 6.31 4.99 10.12
CA TYR A 12 7.29 4.05 10.66
C TYR A 12 6.88 2.57 10.60
N CYS A 13 6.00 2.20 9.66
CA CYS A 13 5.53 0.83 9.47
C CYS A 13 5.92 0.30 8.09
N TYR A 14 5.82 -1.03 7.94
CA TYR A 14 5.84 -1.63 6.61
C TYR A 14 4.54 -1.27 5.88
N PRO A 15 4.56 -1.25 4.54
CA PRO A 15 3.38 -0.87 3.76
C PRO A 15 2.34 -2.00 3.67
N LEU A 16 2.50 -3.12 4.39
CA LEU A 16 1.60 -4.27 4.34
C LEU A 16 0.95 -4.50 5.70
N TRP A 17 -0.37 -4.69 5.69
CA TRP A 17 -1.15 -4.86 6.93
C TRP A 17 -2.08 -6.06 6.83
N GLY A 18 -2.06 -6.94 7.82
CA GLY A 18 -3.06 -7.99 7.93
C GLY A 18 -4.39 -7.46 8.44
N LEU A 19 -5.47 -8.05 7.94
CA LEU A 19 -6.84 -7.60 8.17
C LEU A 19 -7.68 -8.59 8.97
N ASP A 20 -7.22 -9.82 9.15
CA ASP A 20 -7.92 -10.85 9.89
C ASP A 20 -7.40 -10.96 11.32
N PRO A 21 -8.21 -11.47 12.27
CA PRO A 21 -7.80 -11.59 13.67
C PRO A 21 -6.48 -12.34 13.89
N ASP A 22 -6.17 -13.32 13.03
CA ASP A 22 -4.99 -14.19 13.16
C ASP A 22 -3.72 -13.60 12.52
N ASN A 23 -3.83 -12.53 11.72
CA ASN A 23 -2.69 -11.87 11.08
C ASN A 23 -2.70 -10.33 11.24
N ILE A 24 -3.53 -9.80 12.16
CA ILE A 24 -3.75 -8.36 12.29
C ILE A 24 -2.48 -7.60 12.63
N GLY A 25 -2.23 -6.49 11.93
CA GLY A 25 -1.13 -5.57 12.21
C GLY A 25 -0.11 -5.48 11.08
N ASP A 26 1.05 -4.93 11.42
CA ASP A 26 2.16 -4.63 10.52
C ASP A 26 2.84 -5.93 10.04
N ILE A 27 3.07 -6.05 8.73
CA ILE A 27 3.65 -7.25 8.10
C ILE A 27 4.95 -6.88 7.40
N ASP A 28 6.05 -7.51 7.83
CA ASP A 28 7.34 -7.40 7.16
C ASP A 28 7.30 -8.11 5.78
N PRO A 29 7.50 -7.39 4.66
CA PRO A 29 7.52 -7.99 3.32
C PRO A 29 8.57 -9.08 3.14
N GLU A 30 9.68 -9.07 3.89
CA GLU A 30 10.72 -10.10 3.81
C GLU A 30 10.26 -11.46 4.35
N THR A 31 9.15 -11.50 5.07
CA THR A 31 8.55 -12.75 5.59
C THR A 31 7.58 -13.41 4.61
N LEU A 32 7.25 -12.74 3.50
CA LEU A 32 6.33 -13.21 2.47
C LEU A 32 7.09 -13.80 1.28
N PRO A 33 6.47 -14.68 0.47
CA PRO A 33 7.08 -15.27 -0.72
C PRO A 33 7.10 -14.29 -1.91
N LEU A 34 7.65 -13.09 -1.69
CA LEU A 34 7.74 -12.01 -2.68
C LEU A 34 9.08 -12.03 -3.41
N LEU A 35 9.09 -11.52 -4.64
CA LEU A 35 10.31 -11.28 -5.37
C LEU A 35 11.14 -10.16 -4.71
N PRO A 36 12.49 -10.24 -4.76
CA PRO A 36 13.34 -9.19 -4.19
C PRO A 36 13.06 -7.78 -4.75
N ASP A 37 12.68 -7.70 -6.03
CA ASP A 37 12.31 -6.43 -6.67
C ASP A 37 11.03 -5.84 -6.05
N THR A 38 10.02 -6.68 -5.77
CA THR A 38 8.77 -6.28 -5.13
C THR A 38 8.99 -5.77 -3.72
N ILE A 39 9.84 -6.45 -2.95
CA ILE A 39 10.27 -6.02 -1.61
C ILE A 39 10.95 -4.65 -1.69
N HIS A 40 11.86 -4.46 -2.66
CA HIS A 40 12.52 -3.17 -2.88
C HIS A 40 11.50 -2.06 -3.23
N ARG A 41 10.56 -2.33 -4.13
CA ARG A 41 9.50 -1.39 -4.51
C ARG A 41 8.60 -1.01 -3.33
N LEU A 42 8.26 -1.97 -2.46
CA LEU A 42 7.52 -1.70 -1.21
C LEU A 42 8.27 -0.75 -0.29
N LYS A 43 9.57 -0.97 -0.13
CA LYS A 43 10.42 -0.09 0.67
C LYS A 43 10.44 1.34 0.10
N VAL A 44 10.71 1.48 -1.20
CA VAL A 44 10.70 2.79 -1.89
C VAL A 44 9.34 3.47 -1.78
N TYR A 45 8.25 2.72 -1.92
CA TYR A 45 6.89 3.23 -1.79
C TYR A 45 6.58 3.78 -0.39
N SER A 46 7.03 3.09 0.67
CA SER A 46 6.90 3.57 2.07
C SER A 46 7.82 4.76 2.35
N GLU A 47 9.05 4.76 1.82
CA GLU A 47 9.99 5.88 1.96
C GLU A 47 9.46 7.15 1.28
N ALA A 48 8.84 7.03 0.11
CA ALA A 48 8.21 8.16 -0.59
C ALA A 48 7.06 8.78 0.20
N TYR A 49 6.23 7.95 0.87
CA TYR A 49 5.20 8.44 1.79
C TYR A 49 5.81 9.24 2.94
N GLN A 50 6.83 8.65 3.57
CA GLN A 50 7.52 9.21 4.72
C GLN A 50 8.28 10.50 4.41
N ALA A 51 8.84 10.63 3.20
CA ALA A 51 9.53 11.83 2.75
C ALA A 51 8.58 13.03 2.57
N GLY A 52 7.28 12.78 2.36
CA GLY A 52 6.26 13.83 2.27
C GLY A 52 5.83 14.40 3.62
N LEU A 53 6.32 13.85 4.75
CA LEU A 53 5.85 14.22 6.07
C LEU A 53 6.71 15.28 6.75
N ASN A 54 6.04 16.20 7.44
CA ASN A 54 6.67 17.02 8.46
C ASN A 54 6.81 16.20 9.76
N TRP A 55 8.03 15.75 10.07
CA TRP A 55 8.26 14.91 11.24
C TRP A 55 8.17 15.65 12.58
N ASP A 56 8.33 16.97 12.60
CA ASP A 56 8.13 17.76 13.82
C ASP A 56 6.65 17.82 14.21
N TYR A 57 5.78 17.90 13.21
CA TYR A 57 4.33 17.87 13.37
C TYR A 57 3.65 17.34 12.10
N PRO A 58 3.32 16.03 12.02
CA PRO A 58 2.78 15.41 10.81
C PRO A 58 1.51 16.07 10.23
N PRO A 59 0.60 16.64 11.04
CA PRO A 59 -0.53 17.40 10.49
C PRO A 59 -0.12 18.64 9.67
N ASP A 60 1.07 19.20 9.90
CA ASP A 60 1.63 20.34 9.14
C ASP A 60 2.57 19.86 8.01
N SER A 61 2.31 18.67 7.45
CA SER A 61 3.01 18.22 6.24
C SER A 61 2.67 19.12 5.05
N PRO A 62 3.60 19.37 4.12
CA PRO A 62 3.32 20.16 2.92
C PRO A 62 2.14 19.61 2.12
N GLU A 63 1.31 20.49 1.57
CA GLU A 63 0.30 20.07 0.60
C GLU A 63 0.99 19.52 -0.66
N LEU A 64 0.63 18.29 -1.03
CA LEU A 64 1.09 17.68 -2.27
C LEU A 64 0.34 18.27 -3.46
N THR A 65 1.06 18.47 -4.57
CA THR A 65 0.45 18.82 -5.84
C THR A 65 -0.43 17.68 -6.36
N LYS A 66 -1.38 18.02 -7.25
CA LYS A 66 -2.20 17.02 -7.92
C LYS A 66 -1.37 15.96 -8.64
N GLU A 67 -0.27 16.36 -9.27
CA GLU A 67 0.59 15.45 -10.02
C GLU A 67 1.35 14.48 -9.10
N GLU A 68 1.82 14.95 -7.94
CA GLU A 68 2.43 14.09 -6.92
C GLU A 68 1.43 13.07 -6.37
N ILE A 69 0.20 13.49 -6.07
CA ILE A 69 -0.87 12.60 -5.62
C ILE A 69 -1.19 11.55 -6.70
N GLU A 70 -1.30 11.97 -7.96
CA GLU A 70 -1.60 11.05 -9.06
C GLU A 70 -0.45 10.09 -9.37
N SER A 71 0.80 10.54 -9.25
CA SER A 71 1.96 9.66 -9.42
C SER A 71 2.03 8.62 -8.31
N TYR A 72 1.89 9.04 -7.06
CA TYR A 72 1.90 8.15 -5.91
C TYR A 72 0.79 7.10 -5.98
N GLU A 73 -0.41 7.52 -6.39
CA GLU A 73 -1.55 6.61 -6.58
C GLU A 73 -1.30 5.59 -7.69
N ARG A 74 -0.69 5.99 -8.82
CA ARG A 74 -0.32 5.04 -9.90
C ARG A 74 0.72 4.03 -9.44
N ASP A 75 1.71 4.47 -8.68
CA ASP A 75 2.76 3.59 -8.15
C ASP A 75 2.17 2.57 -7.16
N GLY A 76 1.28 3.02 -6.27
CA GLY A 76 0.55 2.16 -5.34
C GLY A 76 -0.32 1.13 -6.05
N ILE A 77 -1.08 1.53 -7.08
CA ILE A 77 -1.91 0.61 -7.87
C ILE A 77 -1.04 -0.41 -8.62
N SER A 78 0.05 0.03 -9.25
CA SER A 78 0.97 -0.88 -9.96
C SER A 78 1.57 -1.91 -9.01
N LEU A 79 1.98 -1.49 -7.81
CA LEU A 79 2.54 -2.38 -6.81
C LEU A 79 1.49 -3.35 -6.25
N TRP A 80 0.27 -2.87 -6.00
CA TRP A 80 -0.84 -3.70 -5.57
C TRP A 80 -1.17 -4.81 -6.58
N LEU A 81 -1.21 -4.50 -7.87
CA LEU A 81 -1.45 -5.51 -8.91
C LEU A 81 -0.34 -6.56 -8.94
N GLN A 82 0.92 -6.16 -8.77
CA GLN A 82 2.03 -7.11 -8.65
C GLN A 82 1.91 -8.01 -7.41
N LEU A 83 1.51 -7.46 -6.26
CA LEU A 83 1.26 -8.24 -5.05
C LEU A 83 0.12 -9.24 -5.24
N GLN A 84 -0.94 -8.86 -5.94
CA GLN A 84 -2.04 -9.77 -6.26
C GLN A 84 -1.58 -10.96 -7.10
N GLU A 85 -0.62 -10.77 -8.00
CA GLU A 85 -0.03 -11.86 -8.79
C GLU A 85 0.89 -12.74 -7.95
N GLU A 86 1.83 -12.15 -7.22
CA GLU A 86 2.85 -12.90 -6.45
C GLU A 86 2.27 -13.66 -5.25
N LEU A 87 1.21 -13.14 -4.64
CA LEU A 87 0.60 -13.71 -3.44
C LEU A 87 -0.72 -14.43 -3.70
N ALA A 88 -1.15 -14.57 -4.97
CA ALA A 88 -2.46 -15.10 -5.37
C ALA A 88 -2.81 -16.47 -4.74
N ALA A 89 -1.79 -17.30 -4.46
CA ALA A 89 -1.98 -18.63 -3.90
C ALA A 89 -2.38 -18.60 -2.42
N ASP A 90 -1.89 -17.61 -1.66
CA ASP A 90 -1.90 -17.62 -0.20
C ASP A 90 -2.64 -16.42 0.41
N TYR A 91 -2.88 -15.35 -0.34
CA TYR A 91 -3.46 -14.11 0.18
C TYR A 91 -4.49 -13.47 -0.74
N GLU A 92 -5.46 -12.78 -0.13
CA GLU A 92 -6.31 -11.80 -0.79
C GLU A 92 -5.75 -10.40 -0.50
N VAL A 93 -5.20 -9.74 -1.53
CA VAL A 93 -4.51 -8.45 -1.38
C VAL A 93 -5.44 -7.29 -1.75
N HIS A 94 -5.61 -6.36 -0.82
CA HIS A 94 -6.37 -5.11 -0.98
C HIS A 94 -5.44 -3.91 -1.11
N TYR A 95 -5.94 -2.79 -1.62
CA TYR A 95 -5.21 -1.52 -1.70
C TYR A 95 -5.96 -0.43 -0.96
N PHE A 96 -5.27 0.33 -0.10
CA PHE A 96 -5.83 1.55 0.45
C PHE A 96 -5.41 2.76 -0.41
N SER A 97 -6.36 3.27 -1.17
CA SER A 97 -6.16 4.50 -1.94
C SER A 97 -6.15 5.69 -0.99
N GLN A 98 -4.98 6.33 -0.83
CA GLN A 98 -4.86 7.58 -0.09
C GLN A 98 -5.67 8.69 -0.75
N LYS A 99 -5.72 8.69 -2.09
CA LYS A 99 -6.50 9.64 -2.90
C LYS A 99 -8.00 9.52 -2.67
N LEU A 100 -8.54 8.30 -2.68
CA LEU A 100 -9.98 8.04 -2.52
C LEU A 100 -10.40 7.84 -1.07
N ARG A 101 -9.44 7.71 -0.15
CA ARG A 101 -9.65 7.40 1.28
C ARG A 101 -10.47 6.11 1.45
N LYS A 102 -10.20 5.10 0.62
CA LYS A 102 -11.00 3.88 0.52
C LYS A 102 -10.11 2.64 0.34
N VAL A 103 -10.52 1.52 0.97
CA VAL A 103 -9.97 0.19 0.70
C VAL A 103 -10.64 -0.38 -0.56
N ILE A 104 -9.81 -0.87 -1.48
CA ILE A 104 -10.19 -1.40 -2.78
C ILE A 104 -9.77 -2.87 -2.82
N GLY A 105 -10.73 -3.76 -3.09
CA GLY A 105 -10.48 -5.18 -3.19
C GLY A 105 -10.32 -5.65 -4.64
N HIS A 106 -10.90 -4.93 -5.60
CA HIS A 106 -10.88 -5.33 -7.01
C HIS A 106 -10.58 -4.16 -7.97
N PRO A 107 -9.74 -4.35 -9.01
CA PRO A 107 -9.33 -3.26 -9.91
C PRO A 107 -10.49 -2.53 -10.62
N SER A 108 -11.63 -3.20 -10.82
CA SER A 108 -12.82 -2.56 -11.40
C SER A 108 -13.38 -1.42 -10.56
N GLU A 109 -13.12 -1.40 -9.25
CA GLU A 109 -13.57 -0.33 -8.37
C GLU A 109 -12.82 1.00 -8.61
N LEU A 110 -11.61 0.94 -9.20
CA LEU A 110 -10.87 2.13 -9.60
C LEU A 110 -11.54 2.84 -10.79
N MET A 111 -12.19 2.08 -11.68
CA MET A 111 -12.87 2.62 -12.87
C MET A 111 -14.24 3.24 -12.55
N ALA A 112 -14.87 2.85 -11.44
CA ALA A 112 -16.18 3.36 -11.03
C ALA A 112 -16.14 4.79 -10.45
N THR A 113 -14.96 5.42 -10.42
CA THR A 113 -14.72 6.72 -9.76
C THR A 113 -14.35 7.84 -10.74
N VAL A 114 -14.61 7.63 -12.05
CA VAL A 114 -14.41 8.61 -13.13
C VAL A 114 -15.73 9.19 -13.60
#